data_AF-A0A392MRH4-F1
#
_entry.id   AF-A0A392MRH4-F1
#
_cell.length_a   1.000
_cell.length_b   1.000
_cell.length_c   1.000
_cell.angle_alpha   90.00
_cell.angle_beta   90.00
_cell.angle_gamma   90.00
#
_symmetry.space_group_name_H-M   'P 1'
#
loop_
_entity.id
_entity.type
_entity.pdbx_description
1 polymer ?
#
loop_
_entity_poly.entity_id
_entity_poly.type
_entity_poly.pdbx_seq_one_letter_code
_entity_poly.pdbx_strand_id
1 'polypeptide(L)'
;ARRKKNLFWLPAIAPLLSVILSTLIVYLTKADKQGVNIIKHVKGGLNQSSVHQLQFHGQNVGQAAKIGLVCAVIALTEAMAVGRSFASIKGYQLDGNREMFSMGMMNIAGSLSSCYVATGSFSRTAVNFSAGCQTAISNIVMALT
;
A
#
# COMPACT_ATOMS: atom_id res chain seq x y z
N ALA A 1 -22.90 4.61 -16.38
CA ALA A 1 -23.30 3.19 -16.50
C ALA A 1 -23.59 2.61 -15.11
N ARG A 2 -24.84 2.21 -14.82
CA ARG A 2 -25.23 1.59 -13.54
C ARG A 2 -24.53 0.22 -13.40
N ARG A 3 -23.40 0.15 -12.69
CA ARG A 3 -22.74 -1.13 -12.33
C ARG A 3 -23.75 -1.95 -11.52
N LYS A 4 -24.18 -3.10 -12.07
CA LYS A 4 -24.99 -4.08 -11.33
C LYS A 4 -24.21 -4.48 -10.07
N LYS A 5 -24.78 -4.22 -8.90
CA LYS A 5 -24.16 -4.49 -7.58
C LYS A 5 -23.68 -5.94 -7.43
N ASN A 6 -24.26 -6.87 -8.19
CA ASN A 6 -23.99 -8.30 -8.11
C ASN A 6 -22.69 -8.75 -8.83
N LEU A 7 -22.05 -7.89 -9.65
CA LEU A 7 -20.79 -8.20 -10.34
C LEU A 7 -19.55 -7.56 -9.71
N PHE A 8 -19.68 -6.98 -8.51
CA PHE A 8 -18.54 -6.36 -7.80
C PHE A 8 -17.42 -7.36 -7.46
N TRP A 9 -17.76 -8.64 -7.27
CA TRP A 9 -16.79 -9.69 -6.95
C TRP A 9 -15.84 -10.02 -8.11
N LEU A 10 -16.27 -9.82 -9.36
CA LEU A 10 -15.48 -10.21 -10.53
C LEU A 10 -14.21 -9.36 -10.70
N PRO A 11 -14.26 -8.00 -10.62
CA PRO A 11 -13.04 -7.18 -10.63
C PRO A 11 -12.16 -7.36 -9.38
N ALA A 12 -12.75 -7.70 -8.23
CA ALA A 12 -12.02 -7.86 -6.98
C ALA A 12 -11.19 -9.15 -6.95
N ILE A 13 -11.72 -10.24 -7.52
CA ILE A 13 -11.05 -11.54 -7.59
C ILE A 13 -10.07 -11.64 -8.76
N ALA A 14 -10.24 -10.81 -9.81
CA ALA A 14 -9.42 -10.88 -11.02
C ALA A 14 -7.89 -10.80 -10.78
N PRO A 15 -7.34 -9.90 -9.93
CA PRO A 15 -5.91 -9.88 -9.64
C PRO A 15 -5.42 -11.15 -8.95
N LEU A 16 -6.21 -11.69 -8.01
CA LEU A 16 -5.88 -12.92 -7.29
C LEU A 16 -5.87 -14.12 -8.23
N LEU A 17 -6.91 -14.28 -9.07
CA LEU A 17 -6.95 -15.33 -10.09
C LEU A 17 -5.79 -15.21 -11.08
N SER A 18 -5.43 -13.99 -11.49
CA SER A 18 -4.29 -13.75 -12.37
C SER A 18 -2.97 -14.20 -11.73
N VAL A 19 -2.78 -14.00 -10.43
CA VAL A 19 -1.58 -14.44 -9.70
C VAL A 19 -1.58 -15.97 -9.54
N ILE A 20 -2.72 -16.58 -9.21
CA ILE A 20 -2.84 -18.04 -9.06
C ILE A 20 -2.57 -18.75 -10.40
N LEU A 21 -3.20 -18.29 -11.48
CA LEU A 21 -3.03 -18.88 -12.81
C LEU A 21 -1.60 -18.69 -13.33
N SER A 22 -1.02 -17.50 -13.17
CA SER A 22 0.37 -17.27 -13.61
C SER A 22 1.36 -18.14 -12.82
N THR A 23 1.18 -18.28 -11.51
CA THR A 23 2.00 -19.17 -10.68
C THR A 23 1.86 -20.64 -11.11
N LEU A 24 0.64 -21.10 -11.38
CA LEU A 24 0.39 -22.47 -11.84
C LEU A 24 1.04 -22.75 -13.20
N ILE A 25 0.94 -21.81 -14.15
CA ILE A 25 1.57 -21.94 -15.47
C ILE A 25 3.08 -22.01 -15.35
N VAL A 26 3.69 -21.10 -14.58
CA VAL A 26 5.16 -21.08 -14.34
C VAL A 26 5.63 -22.37 -13.66
N TYR A 27 4.83 -22.90 -12.72
CA TYR A 27 5.13 -24.16 -12.03
C TYR A 27 5.09 -25.36 -12.98
N LEU A 28 4.04 -25.49 -13.80
CA LEU A 28 3.89 -26.62 -14.74
C LEU A 28 4.93 -26.61 -15.85
N THR A 29 5.26 -25.44 -16.39
CA THR A 29 6.23 -25.28 -17.48
C THR A 29 7.69 -25.34 -17.00
N LYS A 30 7.93 -25.31 -15.68
CA LYS A 30 9.27 -25.14 -15.06
C LYS A 30 10.03 -23.96 -15.69
N ALA A 31 9.32 -22.86 -15.98
CA ALA A 31 9.87 -21.70 -16.67
C ALA A 31 11.00 -20.99 -15.89
N ASP A 32 11.13 -21.26 -14.59
CA ASP A 32 12.30 -20.88 -13.77
C ASP A 32 13.62 -21.33 -14.41
N LYS A 33 13.67 -22.55 -14.98
CA LYS A 33 14.87 -23.07 -15.66
C LYS A 33 15.06 -22.52 -17.07
N GLN A 34 14.06 -21.81 -17.59
CA GLN A 34 14.06 -21.21 -18.93
C GLN A 34 14.35 -19.70 -18.90
N GLY A 35 14.85 -19.18 -17.78
CA GLY A 35 15.29 -17.79 -17.65
C GLY A 35 14.23 -16.80 -17.17
N VAL A 36 13.07 -17.28 -16.72
CA VAL A 36 12.06 -16.41 -16.10
C VAL A 36 12.48 -16.10 -14.66
N ASN A 37 12.65 -14.80 -14.35
CA ASN A 37 12.91 -14.36 -12.98
C ASN A 37 11.69 -14.60 -12.10
N ILE A 38 11.76 -15.59 -11.23
CA ILE A 38 10.75 -15.85 -10.21
C ILE A 38 11.13 -15.21 -8.87
N ILE A 39 10.11 -14.94 -8.05
CA ILE A 39 10.31 -14.58 -6.64
C ILE A 39 10.88 -15.80 -5.93
N LYS A 40 12.05 -15.62 -5.30
CA LYS A 40 12.76 -16.66 -4.54
C LYS A 40 12.19 -16.76 -3.11
N HIS A 41 12.96 -17.30 -2.18
CA HIS A 41 12.56 -17.38 -0.79
C HIS A 41 12.21 -16.02 -0.19
N VAL A 42 10.94 -15.88 0.19
CA VAL A 42 10.47 -14.80 1.07
C VAL A 42 10.66 -15.28 2.50
N LYS A 43 11.44 -14.54 3.30
CA LYS A 43 11.55 -14.81 4.74
C LYS A 43 10.21 -14.47 5.38
N GLY A 44 9.48 -15.48 5.83
CA GLY A 44 8.29 -15.29 6.66
C GLY A 44 8.68 -14.81 8.06
N GLY A 45 7.84 -13.98 8.66
CA GLY A 45 8.03 -13.46 10.01
C GLY A 45 7.81 -11.96 10.11
N LEU A 46 7.83 -11.44 11.35
CA LEU A 46 7.81 -10.01 11.59
C LEU A 46 9.15 -9.41 11.21
N ASN A 47 9.11 -8.22 10.60
CA ASN A 47 10.32 -7.49 10.28
C ASN A 47 11.06 -7.12 11.56
N GLN A 48 12.38 -7.29 11.60
CA GLN A 48 13.18 -6.90 12.75
C GLN A 48 13.16 -5.38 12.90
N SER A 49 13.29 -4.89 14.13
CA SER A 49 13.36 -3.46 14.39
C SER A 49 14.62 -2.85 13.74
N SER A 50 14.43 -1.85 12.89
CA SER A 50 15.50 -1.15 12.17
C SER A 50 16.07 0.06 12.93
N VAL A 51 15.69 0.24 14.20
CA VAL A 51 16.15 1.38 15.02
C VAL A 51 17.67 1.48 15.04
N HIS A 52 18.38 0.36 15.07
CA HIS A 52 19.84 0.33 15.10
C HIS A 52 20.51 0.57 13.73
N GLN A 53 19.74 0.56 12.63
CA GLN A 53 20.25 0.77 11.26
C GLN A 53 20.12 2.23 10.79
N LEU A 54 19.57 3.11 11.63
CA LEU A 54 19.43 4.54 11.32
C LEU A 54 20.79 5.25 11.39
N GLN A 55 21.44 5.39 10.24
CA GLN A 55 22.75 6.04 10.11
C GLN A 55 22.58 7.52 9.72
N PHE A 56 22.65 8.42 10.70
CA PHE A 56 22.50 9.87 10.47
C PHE A 56 23.79 10.60 10.09
N HIS A 57 24.94 9.93 10.14
CA HIS A 57 26.27 10.54 9.95
C HIS A 57 26.99 10.11 8.65
N GLY A 58 26.29 9.48 7.69
CA GLY A 58 26.89 9.02 6.43
C GLY A 58 26.91 10.06 5.31
N GLN A 59 27.83 9.93 4.34
CA GLN A 59 27.88 10.76 3.13
C GLN A 59 26.56 10.77 2.34
N ASN A 60 25.79 9.68 2.41
CA ASN A 60 24.54 9.52 1.67
C ASN A 60 23.31 10.14 2.35
N VAL A 61 23.44 10.67 3.57
CA VAL A 61 22.31 11.22 4.34
C VAL A 61 21.70 12.43 3.65
N GLY A 62 22.54 13.31 3.08
CA GLY A 62 22.06 14.48 2.34
C GLY A 62 21.26 14.10 1.09
N GLN A 63 21.69 13.06 0.37
CA GLN A 63 20.96 12.55 -0.80
C GLN A 63 19.66 11.84 -0.39
N ALA A 64 19.71 11.01 0.66
CA ALA A 64 18.54 10.34 1.20
C ALA A 64 17.50 11.34 1.72
N ALA A 65 17.91 12.43 2.35
CA ALA A 65 17.02 13.49 2.80
C ALA A 65 16.32 14.20 1.63
N LYS A 66 17.06 14.50 0.54
CA LYS A 66 16.48 15.08 -0.68
C LYS A 66 15.44 14.16 -1.31
N ILE A 67 15.78 12.88 -1.49
CA ILE A 67 14.87 11.88 -2.05
C ILE A 67 13.65 11.69 -1.14
N GLY A 68 13.89 11.58 0.17
CA GLY A 68 12.83 11.43 1.18
C GLY A 68 11.85 12.59 1.17
N LEU A 69 12.32 13.84 1.01
CA LEU A 69 11.47 15.01 0.90
C LEU A 69 10.61 14.96 -0.36
N VAL A 70 11.18 14.60 -1.51
CA VAL A 70 10.42 14.43 -2.77
C VAL A 70 9.37 13.33 -2.62
N CYS A 71 9.74 12.18 -2.07
CA CYS A 71 8.82 11.09 -1.80
C CYS A 71 7.70 11.49 -0.84
N ALA A 72 8.00 12.26 0.21
CA ALA A 72 7.00 12.74 1.16
C ALA A 72 5.97 13.65 0.50
N VAL A 73 6.41 14.59 -0.35
CA VAL A 73 5.49 15.48 -1.09
C VAL A 73 4.58 14.67 -2.03
N ILE A 74 5.14 13.70 -2.76
CA ILE A 74 4.38 12.84 -3.67
C ILE A 74 3.37 11.99 -2.89
N ALA A 75 3.81 11.34 -1.81
CA ALA A 75 2.96 10.48 -1.00
C ALA A 75 1.81 11.25 -0.34
N LEU A 76 2.09 12.44 0.22
CA LEU A 76 1.07 13.33 0.78
C LEU A 76 0.07 13.78 -0.27
N THR A 77 0.55 14.17 -1.46
CA THR A 77 -0.30 14.61 -2.56
C THR A 77 -1.22 13.49 -3.03
N GLU A 78 -0.69 12.27 -3.19
CA GLU A 78 -1.47 11.08 -3.55
C GLU A 78 -2.53 10.77 -2.49
N ALA A 79 -2.14 10.72 -1.21
CA ALA A 79 -3.07 10.44 -0.12
C ALA A 79 -4.18 11.50 0.00
N MET A 80 -3.84 12.78 -0.13
CA MET A 80 -4.80 13.89 -0.17
C MET A 80 -5.74 13.81 -1.37
N ALA A 81 -5.22 13.50 -2.57
CA ALA A 81 -6.03 13.36 -3.76
C ALA A 81 -7.06 12.22 -3.60
N VAL A 82 -6.63 11.06 -3.09
CA VAL A 82 -7.52 9.94 -2.79
C VAL A 82 -8.55 10.33 -1.71
N GLY A 83 -8.10 10.88 -0.59
CA GLY A 83 -8.95 11.28 0.52
C GLY A 83 -10.02 12.30 0.11
N ARG A 84 -9.65 13.34 -0.64
CA ARG A 84 -10.58 14.36 -1.16
C ARG A 84 -11.56 13.78 -2.16
N SER A 85 -11.14 12.84 -3.02
CA SER A 85 -12.03 12.17 -3.97
C SER A 85 -13.15 11.43 -3.26
N PHE A 86 -12.84 10.66 -2.22
CA PHE A 86 -13.85 9.93 -1.44
C PHE A 86 -14.66 10.84 -0.51
N ALA A 87 -14.05 11.92 0.02
CA ALA A 87 -14.73 12.93 0.81
C ALA A 87 -15.83 13.66 0.01
N SER A 88 -15.52 14.01 -1.25
CA SER A 88 -16.49 14.57 -2.18
C SER A 88 -17.65 13.60 -2.48
N ILE A 89 -17.36 12.31 -2.66
CA ILE A 89 -18.39 11.28 -2.92
C ILE A 89 -19.31 11.07 -1.71
N LYS A 90 -18.79 11.06 -0.47
CA LYS A 90 -19.60 10.87 0.74
C LYS A 90 -20.15 12.16 1.34
N GLY A 91 -19.72 13.33 0.87
CA GLY A 91 -20.16 14.64 1.38
C GLY A 91 -19.62 15.01 2.76
N TYR A 92 -18.47 14.47 3.19
CA TYR A 92 -17.80 14.89 4.42
C TYR A 92 -16.64 15.84 4.12
N GLN A 93 -16.26 16.69 5.09
CA GLN A 93 -15.07 17.53 4.97
C GLN A 93 -13.84 16.78 5.47
N LEU A 94 -12.78 16.78 4.65
CA LEU A 94 -11.48 16.25 5.02
C LEU A 94 -10.58 17.39 5.51
N ASP A 95 -10.07 17.27 6.74
CA ASP A 95 -9.05 18.15 7.30
C ASP A 95 -7.66 17.67 6.86
N GLY A 96 -7.03 18.44 5.95
CA GLY A 96 -5.72 18.09 5.40
C GLY A 96 -4.59 18.15 6.42
N ASN A 97 -4.69 19.01 7.44
CA ASN A 97 -3.62 19.14 8.44
C ASN A 97 -3.56 17.90 9.34
N ARG A 98 -4.73 17.39 9.74
CA ARG A 98 -4.82 16.15 10.54
C ARG A 98 -4.32 14.94 9.75
N GLU A 99 -4.66 14.87 8.47
CA GLU A 99 -4.25 13.74 7.63
C GLU A 99 -2.75 13.81 7.26
N MET A 100 -2.19 15.00 7.09
CA MET A 100 -0.74 15.16 6.93
C MET A 100 0.01 14.73 8.19
N PHE A 101 -0.50 15.09 9.38
CA PHE A 101 0.08 14.67 10.64
C PHE A 101 -0.03 13.15 10.86
N SER A 102 -1.19 12.55 10.60
CA SER A 102 -1.41 11.10 10.72
C SER A 102 -0.47 10.31 9.80
N MET A 103 -0.31 10.77 8.56
CA MET A 103 0.57 10.16 7.57
C MET A 103 2.04 10.26 7.95
N GLY A 104 2.47 11.38 8.52
CA GLY A 104 3.82 11.56 9.05
C GLY A 104 4.10 10.59 10.21
N MET A 105 3.21 10.55 11.19
CA MET A 105 3.33 9.65 12.35
C MET A 105 3.34 8.17 11.94
N MET A 106 2.51 7.78 10.98
CA MET A 106 2.48 6.42 10.43
C MET A 106 3.82 6.04 9.78
N ASN A 107 4.40 6.92 8.96
CA ASN A 107 5.67 6.65 8.30
C ASN A 107 6.85 6.64 9.27
N ILE A 108 6.83 7.49 10.30
CA ILE A 108 7.83 7.46 11.39
C ILE A 108 7.75 6.12 12.12
N ALA A 109 6.56 5.69 12.56
CA ALA A 109 6.38 4.40 13.23
C ALA A 109 6.77 3.21 12.33
N GLY A 110 6.42 3.27 11.04
CA GLY A 110 6.78 2.27 10.05
C GLY A 110 8.30 2.15 9.81
N SER A 111 9.02 3.29 9.82
CA SER A 111 10.47 3.30 9.63
C SER A 111 11.22 2.52 10.70
N LEU A 112 10.72 2.51 11.94
CA LEU A 112 11.29 1.74 13.05
C LEU A 112 11.15 0.23 12.85
N SER A 113 10.16 -0.20 12.05
CA SER A 113 9.89 -1.61 11.71
C SER A 113 10.44 -2.00 10.34
N SER A 114 11.39 -1.23 9.78
CA SER A 114 11.94 -1.39 8.42
C SER A 114 10.87 -1.44 7.31
N CYS A 115 9.77 -0.70 7.48
CA CYS A 115 8.75 -0.55 6.47
C CYS A 115 9.19 0.46 5.38
N TYR A 116 8.70 0.27 4.15
CA TYR A 116 8.84 1.26 3.09
C TYR A 116 7.85 2.42 3.28
N VAL A 117 8.03 3.52 2.52
CA VAL A 117 7.11 4.66 2.59
C VAL A 117 5.68 4.22 2.25
N ALA A 118 4.76 4.53 3.16
CA ALA A 118 3.35 4.20 3.03
C ALA A 118 2.56 5.41 2.50
N THR A 119 1.74 5.18 1.47
CA THR A 119 0.90 6.18 0.80
C THR A 119 -0.58 5.79 0.79
N GLY A 120 -1.46 6.74 0.42
CA GLY A 120 -2.88 6.47 0.22
C GLY A 120 -3.15 5.68 -1.06
N SER A 121 -3.71 4.48 -0.95
CA SER A 121 -3.97 3.60 -2.09
C SER A 121 -5.38 3.78 -2.64
N PHE A 122 -5.49 4.26 -3.89
CA PHE A 122 -6.79 4.37 -4.58
C PHE A 122 -7.49 3.02 -4.72
N SER A 123 -6.79 1.99 -5.24
CA SER A 123 -7.38 0.67 -5.49
C SER A 123 -7.92 0.01 -4.22
N ARG A 124 -7.15 0.02 -3.12
CA ARG A 124 -7.59 -0.58 -1.84
C ARG A 124 -8.77 0.19 -1.23
N THR A 125 -8.71 1.52 -1.26
CA THR A 125 -9.79 2.37 -0.75
C THR A 125 -11.06 2.22 -1.59
N ALA A 126 -10.94 2.12 -2.91
CA ALA A 126 -12.07 1.90 -3.81
C ALA A 126 -12.75 0.55 -3.60
N VAL A 127 -11.97 -0.52 -3.40
CA VAL A 127 -12.51 -1.85 -3.06
C VAL A 127 -13.20 -1.82 -1.70
N ASN A 128 -12.57 -1.23 -0.68
CA ASN A 128 -13.16 -1.10 0.66
C ASN A 128 -14.45 -0.27 0.67
N PHE A 129 -14.47 0.84 -0.10
CA PHE A 129 -15.64 1.68 -0.29
C PHE A 129 -16.77 0.95 -1.02
N SER A 130 -16.42 0.21 -2.08
CA SER A 130 -17.40 -0.54 -2.88
C SER A 130 -17.94 -1.77 -2.13
N ALA A 131 -17.16 -2.35 -1.21
CA ALA A 131 -17.61 -3.38 -0.29
C ALA A 131 -18.58 -2.86 0.79
N GLY A 132 -18.79 -1.55 0.89
CA GLY A 132 -19.74 -0.93 1.81
C GLY A 132 -19.19 -0.66 3.21
N CYS A 133 -17.87 -0.75 3.41
CA CYS A 133 -17.26 -0.50 4.72
C CYS A 133 -17.40 0.98 5.13
N GLN A 134 -17.84 1.21 6.37
CA GLN A 134 -18.08 2.55 6.90
C GLN A 134 -17.17 2.91 8.08
N THR A 135 -16.53 1.92 8.70
CA THR A 135 -15.74 2.08 9.93
C THR A 135 -14.26 1.78 9.69
N ALA A 136 -13.39 2.39 10.51
CA ALA A 136 -11.94 2.14 10.50
C ALA A 136 -11.56 0.68 10.82
N ILE A 137 -12.47 -0.10 11.44
CA ILE A 137 -12.29 -1.53 11.73
C ILE A 137 -11.91 -2.34 10.49
N SER A 138 -12.44 -1.97 9.31
CA SER A 138 -12.08 -2.64 8.05
C SER A 138 -10.57 -2.59 7.77
N ASN A 139 -9.94 -1.44 8.06
CA ASN A 139 -8.50 -1.30 7.87
C ASN A 139 -7.70 -2.13 8.87
N ILE A 140 -8.21 -2.33 10.09
CA ILE A 140 -7.57 -3.17 11.11
C ILE A 140 -7.60 -4.64 10.67
N VAL A 141 -8.76 -5.12 10.21
CA VAL A 141 -8.91 -6.50 9.70
C VAL A 141 -7.99 -6.72 8.49
N MET A 142 -7.90 -5.75 7.58
CA MET A 142 -6.99 -5.79 6.43
C MET A 142 -5.51 -5.77 6.82
N ALA A 143 -5.14 -5.22 7.98
CA ALA A 143 -3.75 -5.24 8.46
C ALA A 143 -3.38 -6.58 9.12
N LEU A 144 -4.37 -7.31 9.63
CA LEU A 144 -4.18 -8.62 10.28
C LEU A 144 -4.23 -9.80 9.30
N THR A 145 -4.89 -9.62 8.16
CA THR A 145 -5.14 -10.67 7.15
C THR A 145 -4.23 -10.46 5.96
#